data_AF-A0A5C7AS43-F1
#
_entry.id   AF-A0A5C7AS43-F1
#
_cell.length_a   1.000
_cell.length_b   1.000
_cell.length_c   1.000
_cell.angle_alpha   90.00
_cell.angle_beta   90.00
_cell.angle_gamma   90.00
#
_symmetry.space_group_name_H-M   'P 1'
#
loop_
_entity.id
_entity.type
_entity.pdbx_description
1 polymer ?
#
loop_
_entity_poly.entity_id
_entity_poly.type
_entity_poly.pdbx_seq_one_letter_code
_entity_poly.pdbx_strand_id
1 'polypeptide(L)'
;MKLSVVILNYNVRYFLEICLRSVEAALSDIDAEIILVDNHSSDDSCDMVSQLFPHVILIKNEQNLGFSKGNAIGVAVAKGVYVCILNPDTVVGEDTFKTCLNYADGIPDLGILGCQLVDGRGQFLPESKRNIPRPKIAIKKVLGLSNGYYANHLKPSEGGPVSVLVGAFLLLKKQVYDNVGGFDEDYFMYGEDIDLSYRILKAGYHNHYYGQISCIHFKGESTIKDKTYARHFYGAMQLFYHKHFKSNLCFDTLVRMGVWMSSALGKTSKQSPSPIKEYLLVSNNPEFGAQLPFNYKSINSNTAVTKGSQVIFDANTLSFKEIIESMVALSSQDSVSFRILSADAQFIIGSDSSQQRGEVLLLK
;
A
#
# COMPACT_ATOMS: atom_id res chain seq x y z
N MET A 1 22.65 4.39 -10.67
CA MET A 1 21.36 4.36 -9.98
C MET A 1 20.93 2.92 -9.72
N LYS A 2 20.76 2.55 -8.44
CA LYS A 2 20.34 1.20 -8.01
C LYS A 2 18.81 1.04 -8.01
N LEU A 3 18.06 2.07 -7.58
CA LEU A 3 16.62 2.00 -7.37
C LEU A 3 15.90 3.23 -7.93
N SER A 4 14.76 3.04 -8.59
CA SER A 4 13.76 4.09 -8.82
C SER A 4 12.48 3.74 -8.06
N VAL A 5 12.01 4.64 -7.20
CA VAL A 5 10.71 4.50 -6.52
C VAL A 5 9.67 5.22 -7.34
N VAL A 6 8.68 4.50 -7.86
CA VAL A 6 7.60 5.02 -8.70
C VAL A 6 6.31 5.04 -7.90
N ILE A 7 5.77 6.24 -7.71
CA ILE A 7 4.56 6.48 -6.94
C ILE A 7 3.51 7.09 -7.88
N LEU A 8 2.30 6.55 -7.85
CA LEU A 8 1.16 7.10 -8.58
C LEU A 8 0.18 7.76 -7.60
N ASN A 9 -0.04 9.06 -7.75
CA ASN A 9 -0.90 9.84 -6.85
C ASN A 9 -2.26 10.19 -7.46
N TYR A 10 -3.30 10.19 -6.62
CA TYR A 10 -4.63 10.72 -6.97
C TYR A 10 -5.40 11.18 -5.71
N ASN A 11 -5.46 12.50 -5.48
CA ASN A 11 -6.23 13.15 -4.41
C ASN A 11 -5.95 12.64 -2.97
N VAL A 12 -4.67 12.49 -2.60
CA VAL A 12 -4.27 12.03 -1.25
C VAL A 12 -3.10 12.82 -0.66
N ARG A 13 -3.08 14.14 -0.84
CA ARG A 13 -1.97 15.03 -0.45
C ARG A 13 -1.29 14.73 0.89
N TYR A 14 -2.02 14.56 1.99
CA TYR A 14 -1.40 14.37 3.32
C TYR A 14 -0.78 12.99 3.51
N PHE A 15 -1.41 11.95 2.94
CA PHE A 15 -0.82 10.61 2.92
C PHE A 15 0.40 10.57 2.02
N LEU A 16 0.34 11.23 0.85
CA LEU A 16 1.47 11.35 -0.05
C LEU A 16 2.66 12.05 0.62
N GLU A 17 2.44 13.12 1.39
CA GLU A 17 3.54 13.79 2.08
C GLU A 17 4.26 12.84 3.05
N ILE A 18 3.52 12.10 3.89
CA ILE A 18 4.13 11.13 4.81
C ILE A 18 4.82 10.00 4.05
N CYS A 19 4.23 9.52 2.95
CA CYS A 19 4.87 8.54 2.07
C CYS A 19 6.22 9.04 1.57
N LEU A 20 6.27 10.23 0.96
CA LEU A 20 7.50 10.83 0.42
C LEU A 20 8.56 11.04 1.49
N ARG A 21 8.20 11.55 2.67
CA ARG A 21 9.15 11.68 3.80
C ARG A 21 9.74 10.34 4.22
N SER A 22 8.91 9.31 4.31
CA SER A 22 9.36 7.96 4.66
C SER A 22 10.26 7.35 3.59
N VAL A 23 9.96 7.60 2.31
CA VAL A 23 10.77 7.17 1.18
C VAL A 23 12.12 7.87 1.16
N GLU A 24 12.18 9.19 1.31
CA GLU A 24 13.45 9.92 1.41
C GLU A 24 14.34 9.38 2.54
N ALA A 25 13.75 9.18 3.72
CA ALA A 25 14.47 8.62 4.86
C ALA A 25 15.01 7.21 4.56
N ALA A 26 14.23 6.36 3.88
CA ALA A 26 14.64 5.01 3.49
C ALA A 26 15.63 4.94 2.31
N LEU A 27 15.87 6.06 1.63
CA LEU A 27 16.80 6.17 0.50
C LEU A 27 18.14 6.84 0.86
N SER A 28 18.34 7.25 2.13
CA SER A 28 19.50 8.06 2.55
C SER A 28 20.87 7.53 2.10
N ASP A 29 21.03 6.20 2.05
CA ASP A 29 22.27 5.52 1.68
C ASP A 29 22.17 4.74 0.35
N ILE A 30 21.20 5.09 -0.51
CA ILE A 30 20.93 4.37 -1.77
C ILE A 30 21.01 5.37 -2.93
N ASP A 31 21.84 5.07 -3.93
CA ASP A 31 21.81 5.78 -5.21
C ASP A 31 20.47 5.53 -5.92
N ALA A 32 19.52 6.44 -5.72
CA ALA A 32 18.13 6.27 -6.11
C ALA A 32 17.48 7.58 -6.60
N GLU A 33 16.32 7.44 -7.23
CA GLU A 33 15.43 8.55 -7.59
C GLU A 33 13.99 8.24 -7.18
N ILE A 34 13.21 9.30 -6.96
CA ILE A 34 11.77 9.22 -6.70
C ILE A 34 11.06 9.83 -7.91
N ILE A 35 10.14 9.07 -8.50
CA ILE A 35 9.30 9.47 -9.63
C ILE A 35 7.86 9.46 -9.15
N LEU A 36 7.23 10.63 -9.18
CA LEU A 36 5.83 10.79 -8.83
C LEU A 36 5.03 11.10 -10.08
N VAL A 37 4.07 10.24 -10.41
CA VAL A 37 3.08 10.49 -11.46
C VAL A 37 1.79 10.93 -10.78
N ASP A 38 1.30 12.13 -11.08
CA ASP A 38 0.01 12.63 -10.61
C ASP A 38 -1.08 12.38 -11.66
N ASN A 39 -2.14 11.68 -11.28
CA ASN A 39 -3.25 11.30 -12.15
C ASN A 39 -4.36 12.37 -12.21
N HIS A 40 -3.97 13.63 -12.41
CA HIS A 40 -4.87 14.79 -12.43
C HIS A 40 -5.61 14.94 -11.07
N SER A 41 -4.83 15.08 -10.00
CA SER A 41 -5.38 15.41 -8.69
C SER A 41 -5.97 16.83 -8.69
N SER A 42 -7.05 17.00 -7.95
CA SER A 42 -7.74 18.28 -7.71
C SER A 42 -7.38 18.93 -6.38
N ASP A 43 -6.58 18.24 -5.55
CA ASP A 43 -6.05 18.75 -4.30
C ASP A 43 -4.70 19.44 -4.49
N ASP A 44 -4.06 19.84 -3.40
CA ASP A 44 -2.77 20.52 -3.37
C ASP A 44 -1.56 19.56 -3.48
N SER A 45 -1.75 18.29 -3.87
CA SER A 45 -0.67 17.30 -3.94
C SER A 45 0.51 17.77 -4.79
N CYS A 46 0.23 18.29 -5.99
CA CYS A 46 1.26 18.73 -6.93
C CYS A 46 2.05 19.94 -6.43
N ASP A 47 1.37 20.88 -5.78
CA ASP A 47 1.99 22.10 -5.25
C ASP A 47 2.83 21.76 -4.02
N MET A 48 2.30 20.92 -3.14
CA MET A 48 3.01 20.35 -1.99
C MET A 48 4.31 19.66 -2.45
N VAL A 49 4.25 18.82 -3.47
CA VAL A 49 5.44 18.12 -3.99
C VAL A 49 6.46 19.11 -4.54
N SER A 50 6.02 20.09 -5.33
CA SER A 50 6.92 21.08 -5.93
C SER A 50 7.62 21.95 -4.88
N GLN A 51 6.97 22.23 -3.76
CA GLN A 51 7.49 23.06 -2.67
C GLN A 51 8.39 22.28 -1.70
N LEU A 52 7.93 21.10 -1.26
CA LEU A 52 8.59 20.34 -0.19
C LEU A 52 9.60 19.32 -0.72
N PHE A 53 9.41 18.82 -1.95
CA PHE A 53 10.24 17.76 -2.54
C PHE A 53 10.72 18.15 -3.95
N PRO A 54 11.46 19.26 -4.13
CA PRO A 54 11.84 19.77 -5.45
C PRO A 54 12.77 18.85 -6.26
N HIS A 55 13.34 17.82 -5.63
CA HIS A 55 14.19 16.81 -6.27
C HIS A 55 13.38 15.61 -6.80
N VAL A 56 12.10 15.47 -6.45
CA VAL A 56 11.20 14.42 -6.97
C VAL A 56 10.88 14.73 -8.43
N ILE A 57 10.98 13.71 -9.29
CA ILE A 57 10.58 13.81 -10.70
C ILE A 57 9.05 13.77 -10.75
N LEU A 58 8.42 14.95 -10.85
CA LEU A 58 6.97 15.09 -10.91
C LEU A 58 6.46 15.09 -12.37
N ILE A 59 5.65 14.09 -12.72
CA ILE A 59 4.95 13.98 -14.00
C ILE A 59 3.46 14.22 -13.75
N LYS A 60 2.87 15.24 -14.38
CA LYS A 60 1.45 15.58 -14.22
C LYS A 60 0.66 15.10 -15.44
N ASN A 61 -0.24 14.15 -15.25
CA ASN A 61 -1.14 13.72 -16.32
C ASN A 61 -2.31 14.71 -16.48
N GLU A 62 -2.77 14.89 -17.71
CA GLU A 62 -3.93 15.75 -18.03
C GLU A 62 -5.28 15.11 -17.68
N GLN A 63 -5.29 13.84 -17.28
CA GLN A 63 -6.48 13.09 -16.86
C GLN A 63 -6.09 11.90 -15.98
N ASN A 64 -7.06 11.32 -15.27
CA ASN A 64 -6.84 10.10 -14.51
C ASN A 64 -6.77 8.89 -15.46
N LEU A 65 -5.54 8.40 -15.68
CA LEU A 65 -5.26 7.27 -16.58
C LEU A 65 -5.40 5.90 -15.91
N GLY A 66 -5.78 5.86 -14.63
CA GLY A 66 -5.81 4.62 -13.85
C GLY A 66 -4.44 4.19 -13.37
N PHE A 67 -4.42 3.08 -12.62
CA PHE A 67 -3.25 2.54 -11.95
C PHE A 67 -2.19 2.03 -12.94
N SER A 68 -2.62 1.20 -13.89
CA SER A 68 -1.72 0.52 -14.82
C SER A 68 -0.92 1.51 -15.65
N LYS A 69 -1.63 2.35 -16.42
CA LYS A 69 -1.03 3.34 -17.32
C LYS A 69 -0.28 4.44 -16.56
N GLY A 70 -0.81 4.90 -15.43
CA GLY A 70 -0.15 5.89 -14.58
C GLY A 70 1.22 5.40 -14.09
N ASN A 71 1.30 4.18 -13.56
CA ASN A 71 2.58 3.60 -13.15
C ASN A 71 3.50 3.33 -14.34
N ALA A 72 2.97 2.84 -15.47
CA ALA A 72 3.77 2.58 -16.67
C ALA A 72 4.50 3.84 -17.17
N ILE A 73 3.87 5.01 -17.11
CA ILE A 73 4.50 6.32 -17.42
C ILE A 73 5.69 6.59 -16.50
N GLY A 74 5.55 6.33 -15.20
CA GLY A 74 6.63 6.51 -14.23
C GLY A 74 7.78 5.54 -14.46
N VAL A 75 7.49 4.26 -14.73
CA VAL A 75 8.51 3.24 -15.02
C VAL A 75 9.26 3.54 -16.32
N ALA A 76 8.60 4.13 -17.32
CA ALA A 76 9.23 4.46 -18.60
C ALA A 76 10.42 5.42 -18.47
N VAL A 77 10.39 6.34 -17.48
CA VAL A 77 11.49 7.29 -17.24
C VAL A 77 12.48 6.82 -16.17
N ALA A 78 12.19 5.70 -15.49
CA ALA A 78 13.02 5.15 -14.42
C ALA A 78 14.38 4.64 -14.92
N LYS A 79 15.44 5.02 -14.20
CA LYS A 79 16.84 4.70 -14.51
C LYS A 79 17.46 3.66 -13.58
N GLY A 80 16.77 3.31 -12.49
CA GLY A 80 17.20 2.33 -11.51
C GLY A 80 17.28 0.93 -12.10
N VAL A 81 18.26 0.15 -11.65
CA VAL A 81 18.33 -1.30 -11.93
C VAL A 81 17.07 -2.00 -11.41
N TYR A 82 16.64 -1.60 -10.21
CA TYR A 82 15.36 -1.96 -9.63
C TYR A 82 14.36 -0.83 -9.74
N VAL A 83 13.09 -1.19 -9.87
CA VAL A 83 11.95 -0.32 -9.74
C VAL A 83 11.13 -0.80 -8.55
N CYS A 84 10.69 0.12 -7.69
CA CYS A 84 9.69 -0.14 -6.68
C CYS A 84 8.41 0.60 -7.05
N ILE A 85 7.35 -0.14 -7.37
CA ILE A 85 6.00 0.43 -7.46
C ILE A 85 5.47 0.56 -6.03
N LEU A 86 5.12 1.78 -5.64
CA LEU A 86 4.71 2.09 -4.27
C LEU A 86 3.44 2.95 -4.27
N ASN A 87 2.47 2.57 -3.44
CA ASN A 87 1.26 3.36 -3.28
C ASN A 87 1.52 4.68 -2.51
N PRO A 88 0.77 5.76 -2.81
CA PRO A 88 0.96 7.07 -2.17
C PRO A 88 0.47 7.10 -0.72
N ASP A 89 -0.31 6.11 -0.28
CA ASP A 89 -0.80 5.94 1.10
C ASP A 89 -0.03 4.86 1.86
N THR A 90 1.29 4.82 1.65
CA THR A 90 2.20 3.91 2.34
C THR A 90 3.20 4.64 3.23
N VAL A 91 3.74 3.91 4.21
CA VAL A 91 4.88 4.37 5.02
C VAL A 91 5.89 3.24 5.08
N VAL A 92 7.14 3.54 4.72
CA VAL A 92 8.25 2.58 4.74
C VAL A 92 9.21 2.92 5.88
N GLY A 93 9.80 1.90 6.50
CA GLY A 93 10.88 2.09 7.47
C GLY A 93 12.21 2.39 6.77
N GLU A 94 13.14 3.02 7.48
CA GLU A 94 14.43 3.49 6.96
C GLU A 94 15.28 2.36 6.34
N ASP A 95 15.15 1.14 6.84
CA ASP A 95 15.89 -0.03 6.35
C ASP A 95 15.15 -0.82 5.26
N THR A 96 13.93 -0.40 4.88
CA THR A 96 13.04 -1.15 3.96
C THR A 96 13.71 -1.45 2.63
N PHE A 97 14.12 -0.41 1.90
CA PHE A 97 14.67 -0.59 0.55
C PHE A 97 16.01 -1.30 0.56
N LYS A 98 16.89 -0.95 1.51
CA LYS A 98 18.20 -1.60 1.67
C LYS A 98 18.05 -3.10 1.93
N THR A 99 17.16 -3.48 2.84
CA THR A 99 16.91 -4.88 3.19
C THR A 99 16.28 -5.64 2.02
N CYS A 100 15.28 -5.05 1.37
CA CYS A 100 14.65 -5.64 0.20
C CYS A 100 15.63 -5.83 -0.98
N LEU A 101 16.47 -4.84 -1.27
CA LEU A 101 17.47 -4.94 -2.35
C LEU A 101 18.50 -6.03 -2.04
N ASN A 102 19.01 -6.10 -0.82
CA ASN A 102 19.94 -7.15 -0.39
C ASN A 102 19.32 -8.55 -0.51
N TYR A 103 18.06 -8.71 -0.11
CA TYR A 103 17.34 -9.97 -0.25
C TYR A 103 17.10 -10.31 -1.73
N ALA A 104 16.71 -9.32 -2.53
CA ALA A 104 16.44 -9.48 -3.95
C ALA A 104 17.68 -9.87 -4.77
N ASP A 105 18.86 -9.33 -4.43
CA ASP A 105 20.13 -9.67 -5.10
C ASP A 105 20.52 -11.13 -4.85
N GLY A 106 20.04 -11.76 -3.77
CA GLY A 106 20.30 -13.16 -3.42
C GLY A 106 19.36 -14.19 -4.06
N ILE A 107 18.36 -13.77 -4.83
CA ILE A 107 17.36 -14.67 -5.43
C ILE A 107 17.60 -14.79 -6.94
N PRO A 108 18.03 -15.97 -7.43
CA PRO A 108 18.06 -16.25 -8.87
C PRO A 108 16.67 -16.13 -9.48
N ASP A 109 16.59 -15.54 -10.66
CA ASP A 109 15.34 -15.39 -11.43
C ASP A 109 14.19 -14.77 -10.62
N LEU A 110 14.51 -13.82 -9.74
CA LEU A 110 13.51 -13.05 -9.01
C LEU A 110 12.57 -12.35 -9.99
N GLY A 111 11.27 -12.61 -9.81
CA GLY A 111 10.19 -11.91 -10.47
C GLY A 111 9.88 -10.58 -9.77
N ILE A 112 8.99 -10.65 -8.79
CA ILE A 112 8.63 -9.53 -7.90
C ILE A 112 8.96 -9.90 -6.45
N LEU A 113 9.49 -8.96 -5.70
CA LEU A 113 9.56 -8.98 -4.24
C LEU A 113 8.48 -8.08 -3.64
N GLY A 114 7.70 -8.62 -2.70
CA GLY A 114 6.78 -7.86 -1.86
C GLY A 114 7.13 -8.05 -0.38
N CYS A 115 6.64 -7.14 0.47
CA CYS A 115 6.87 -7.16 1.91
C CYS A 115 5.59 -7.40 2.72
N GLN A 116 5.73 -7.54 4.04
CA GLN A 116 4.56 -7.51 4.93
C GLN A 116 3.92 -6.13 4.86
N LEU A 117 2.60 -6.11 4.64
CA LEU A 117 1.82 -4.88 4.73
C LEU A 117 0.93 -4.93 5.97
N VAL A 118 0.81 -3.80 6.64
CA VAL A 118 -0.11 -3.59 7.75
C VAL A 118 -0.99 -2.36 7.50
N ASP A 119 -2.20 -2.34 8.03
CA ASP A 119 -3.08 -1.17 7.92
C ASP A 119 -2.73 -0.06 8.93
N GLY A 120 -3.48 1.04 8.91
CA GLY A 120 -3.32 2.14 9.87
C GLY A 120 -3.54 1.76 11.35
N ARG A 121 -3.99 0.54 11.63
CA ARG A 121 -4.12 -0.05 12.98
C ARG A 121 -3.01 -1.07 13.28
N GLY A 122 -1.98 -1.15 12.45
CA GLY A 122 -0.91 -2.14 12.56
C GLY A 122 -1.37 -3.58 12.28
N GLN A 123 -2.59 -3.81 11.78
CA GLN A 123 -3.09 -5.15 11.50
C GLN A 123 -2.54 -5.67 10.17
N PHE A 124 -2.10 -6.92 10.15
CA PHE A 124 -1.63 -7.57 8.91
C PHE A 124 -2.69 -7.53 7.80
N LEU A 125 -2.25 -7.18 6.59
CA LEU A 125 -3.03 -7.20 5.36
C LEU A 125 -2.74 -8.50 4.58
N PRO A 126 -3.64 -9.51 4.59
CA PRO A 126 -3.42 -10.77 3.89
C PRO A 126 -3.28 -10.63 2.39
N GLU A 127 -3.83 -9.55 1.82
CA GLU A 127 -3.70 -9.24 0.40
C GLU A 127 -2.27 -8.95 -0.06
N SER A 128 -1.32 -8.70 0.86
CA SER A 128 0.11 -8.60 0.57
C SER A 128 0.65 -9.82 -0.18
N LYS A 129 0.02 -10.99 -0.01
CA LYS A 129 0.38 -12.24 -0.68
C LYS A 129 -0.85 -13.11 -1.03
N ARG A 130 -1.01 -13.41 -2.31
CA ARG A 130 -2.16 -14.14 -2.84
C ARG A 130 -1.71 -15.35 -3.67
N ASN A 131 -2.60 -16.33 -3.75
CA ASN A 131 -2.53 -17.36 -4.78
C ASN A 131 -3.12 -16.80 -6.08
N ILE A 132 -2.83 -17.47 -7.21
CA ILE A 132 -3.50 -17.15 -8.47
C ILE A 132 -5.01 -17.30 -8.26
N PRO A 133 -5.82 -16.27 -8.54
CA PRO A 133 -7.26 -16.30 -8.29
C PRO A 133 -7.95 -17.15 -9.37
N ARG A 134 -7.65 -18.45 -9.46
CA ARG A 134 -8.28 -19.34 -10.44
C ARG A 134 -9.80 -19.29 -10.28
N PRO A 135 -10.60 -19.52 -11.35
CA PRO A 135 -12.06 -19.51 -11.32
C PRO A 135 -12.72 -20.07 -10.05
N LYS A 136 -12.35 -21.30 -9.65
CA LYS A 136 -12.90 -21.96 -8.45
C LYS A 136 -12.56 -21.23 -7.14
N ILE A 137 -11.37 -20.63 -7.05
CA ILE A 137 -10.90 -19.86 -5.88
C ILE A 137 -11.64 -18.52 -5.80
N ALA A 138 -11.82 -17.84 -6.95
CA ALA A 138 -12.55 -16.58 -7.00
C ALA A 138 -14.03 -16.74 -6.65
N ILE A 139 -14.69 -17.80 -7.13
CA ILE A 139 -16.08 -18.11 -6.74
C ILE A 139 -16.19 -18.31 -5.22
N LYS A 140 -15.28 -19.08 -4.62
CA LYS A 140 -15.23 -19.26 -3.15
C LYS A 140 -15.10 -17.91 -2.44
N LYS A 141 -14.21 -17.03 -2.91
CA LYS A 141 -14.00 -15.71 -2.33
C LYS A 141 -15.27 -14.85 -2.38
N VAL A 142 -15.99 -14.87 -3.50
CA VAL A 142 -17.28 -14.16 -3.65
C VAL A 142 -18.34 -14.68 -2.67
N LEU A 143 -18.34 -15.99 -2.40
CA LEU A 143 -19.20 -16.63 -1.40
C LEU A 143 -18.75 -16.41 0.06
N GLY A 144 -17.75 -15.53 0.29
CA GLY A 144 -17.21 -15.24 1.62
C GLY A 144 -16.18 -16.27 2.13
N LEU A 145 -15.86 -17.29 1.34
CA LEU A 145 -14.87 -18.31 1.68
C LEU A 145 -13.51 -17.91 1.10
N SER A 146 -12.64 -17.32 1.93
CA SER A 146 -11.29 -16.91 1.49
C SER A 146 -10.27 -18.07 1.42
N ASN A 147 -10.69 -19.30 1.69
CA ASN A 147 -9.82 -20.48 1.70
C ASN A 147 -9.15 -20.66 0.32
N GLY A 148 -7.82 -20.56 0.32
CA GLY A 148 -6.99 -20.71 -0.88
C GLY A 148 -6.85 -19.46 -1.75
N TYR A 149 -7.46 -18.32 -1.40
CA TYR A 149 -7.22 -17.04 -2.11
C TYR A 149 -5.91 -16.38 -1.66
N TYR A 150 -5.70 -16.32 -0.34
CA TYR A 150 -4.47 -15.81 0.24
C TYR A 150 -3.41 -16.91 0.34
N ALA A 151 -2.14 -16.54 0.25
CA ALA A 151 -0.99 -17.43 0.39
C ALA A 151 -0.74 -17.76 1.88
N ASN A 152 -1.71 -18.41 2.53
CA ASN A 152 -1.68 -18.71 3.97
C ASN A 152 -0.70 -19.81 4.38
N HIS A 153 0.00 -20.43 3.41
CA HIS A 153 1.10 -21.36 3.70
C HIS A 153 2.32 -20.66 4.32
N LEU A 154 2.43 -19.34 4.14
CA LEU A 154 3.41 -18.49 4.84
C LEU A 154 2.71 -17.71 5.95
N LYS A 155 3.32 -17.65 7.14
CA LYS A 155 2.91 -16.73 8.20
C LYS A 155 3.27 -15.28 7.83
N PRO A 156 2.69 -14.26 8.51
CA PRO A 156 2.98 -12.86 8.22
C PRO A 156 4.47 -12.50 8.26
N SER A 157 5.23 -13.05 9.22
CA SER A 157 6.66 -12.77 9.42
C SER A 157 7.61 -13.69 8.65
N GLU A 158 7.08 -14.66 7.89
CA GLU A 158 7.88 -15.60 7.10
C GLU A 158 8.20 -15.03 5.72
N GLY A 159 9.17 -15.61 5.02
CA GLY A 159 9.50 -15.27 3.64
C GLY A 159 9.47 -16.51 2.75
N GLY A 160 9.16 -16.34 1.47
CA GLY A 160 9.17 -17.43 0.51
C GLY A 160 8.41 -17.18 -0.78
N PRO A 161 8.37 -18.18 -1.67
CA PRO A 161 7.71 -18.07 -2.95
C PRO A 161 6.19 -17.93 -2.79
N VAL A 162 5.62 -17.01 -3.56
CA VAL A 162 4.17 -16.74 -3.64
C VAL A 162 3.78 -16.54 -5.09
N SER A 163 2.48 -16.64 -5.41
CA SER A 163 2.07 -16.45 -6.80
C SER A 163 1.87 -14.99 -7.16
N VAL A 164 1.17 -14.25 -6.30
CA VAL A 164 0.71 -12.89 -6.59
C VAL A 164 1.01 -11.99 -5.42
N LEU A 165 1.55 -10.81 -5.73
CA LEU A 165 1.78 -9.71 -4.80
C LEU A 165 0.88 -8.53 -5.16
N VAL A 166 0.61 -7.66 -4.19
CA VAL A 166 -0.29 -6.51 -4.37
C VAL A 166 0.46 -5.26 -4.83
N GLY A 167 -0.18 -4.48 -5.71
CA GLY A 167 0.36 -3.23 -6.25
C GLY A 167 0.74 -2.13 -5.26
N ALA A 168 0.53 -2.33 -3.95
CA ALA A 168 0.91 -1.36 -2.93
C ALA A 168 2.42 -1.31 -2.67
N PHE A 169 3.12 -2.44 -2.88
CA PHE A 169 4.59 -2.52 -2.83
C PHE A 169 5.04 -3.65 -3.74
N LEU A 170 5.69 -3.32 -4.86
CA LEU A 170 6.27 -4.28 -5.80
C LEU A 170 7.69 -3.86 -6.14
N LEU A 171 8.70 -4.55 -5.62
CA LEU A 171 10.10 -4.36 -6.00
C LEU A 171 10.51 -5.40 -7.04
N LEU A 172 11.00 -4.97 -8.19
CA LEU A 172 11.48 -5.86 -9.25
C LEU A 172 12.59 -5.21 -10.07
N LYS A 173 13.37 -6.02 -10.79
CA LYS A 173 14.33 -5.49 -11.77
C LYS A 173 13.56 -4.84 -12.91
N LYS A 174 13.99 -3.65 -13.35
CA LYS A 174 13.37 -2.96 -14.51
C LYS A 174 13.39 -3.87 -15.75
N GLN A 175 14.48 -4.60 -15.95
CA GLN A 175 14.59 -5.57 -17.03
C GLN A 175 13.49 -6.65 -17.00
N VAL A 176 13.13 -7.16 -15.81
CA VAL A 176 12.06 -8.17 -15.68
C VAL A 176 10.71 -7.54 -16.02
N TYR A 177 10.45 -6.32 -15.56
CA TYR A 177 9.25 -5.56 -15.93
C TYR A 177 9.15 -5.38 -17.46
N ASP A 178 10.22 -4.93 -18.10
CA ASP A 178 10.27 -4.69 -19.55
C ASP A 178 10.10 -6.01 -20.34
N ASN A 179 10.76 -7.10 -19.92
CA ASN A 179 10.72 -8.41 -20.59
C ASN A 179 9.30 -9.00 -20.68
N VAL A 180 8.45 -8.73 -19.69
CA VAL A 180 7.07 -9.23 -19.68
C VAL A 180 6.07 -8.25 -20.27
N GLY A 181 6.53 -7.08 -20.74
CA GLY A 181 5.68 -6.02 -21.30
C GLY A 181 5.05 -5.09 -20.27
N GLY A 182 5.58 -5.04 -19.04
CA GLY A 182 5.15 -4.10 -18.01
C GLY A 182 3.73 -4.31 -17.50
N PHE A 183 3.10 -3.26 -16.95
CA PHE A 183 1.69 -3.29 -16.61
C PHE A 183 0.84 -3.30 -17.89
N ASP A 184 -0.24 -4.07 -17.87
CA ASP A 184 -1.14 -4.19 -19.00
C ASP A 184 -2.15 -3.03 -18.97
N GLU A 185 -2.07 -2.11 -19.94
CA GLU A 185 -2.84 -0.86 -19.97
C GLU A 185 -4.36 -1.06 -20.15
N ASP A 186 -4.82 -2.27 -20.48
CA ASP A 186 -6.26 -2.56 -20.50
C ASP A 186 -6.88 -2.56 -19.09
N TYR A 187 -6.05 -2.70 -18.04
CA TYR A 187 -6.49 -2.59 -16.65
C TYR A 187 -6.50 -1.14 -16.19
N PHE A 188 -7.67 -0.61 -15.84
CA PHE A 188 -7.73 0.66 -15.13
C PHE A 188 -7.26 0.53 -13.66
N MET A 189 -7.70 -0.49 -12.92
CA MET A 189 -7.32 -0.74 -11.51
C MET A 189 -7.76 -2.15 -11.03
N TYR A 190 -7.13 -2.66 -9.97
CA TYR A 190 -7.46 -3.88 -9.20
C TYR A 190 -7.21 -5.25 -9.84
N GLY A 191 -6.55 -5.32 -10.99
CA GLY A 191 -6.18 -6.60 -11.62
C GLY A 191 -4.81 -6.60 -12.28
N GLU A 192 -4.24 -5.42 -12.47
CA GLU A 192 -2.91 -5.20 -13.02
C GLU A 192 -1.81 -5.88 -12.19
N ASP A 193 -1.93 -5.92 -10.87
CA ASP A 193 -0.97 -6.56 -9.97
C ASP A 193 -0.99 -8.10 -10.10
N ILE A 194 -2.20 -8.68 -10.18
CA ILE A 194 -2.46 -10.10 -10.43
C ILE A 194 -1.95 -10.49 -11.83
N ASP A 195 -2.26 -9.68 -12.84
CA ASP A 195 -1.87 -9.90 -14.23
C ASP A 195 -0.35 -9.88 -14.41
N LEU A 196 0.32 -8.82 -13.92
CA LEU A 196 1.76 -8.69 -13.95
C LEU A 196 2.44 -9.85 -13.22
N SER A 197 2.00 -10.13 -11.99
CA SER A 197 2.54 -11.25 -11.19
C SER A 197 2.45 -12.57 -11.95
N TYR A 198 1.31 -12.82 -12.62
CA TYR A 198 1.08 -14.07 -13.33
C TYR A 198 1.87 -14.17 -14.64
N ARG A 199 2.03 -13.07 -15.39
CA ARG A 199 2.88 -13.03 -16.58
C ARG A 199 4.36 -13.27 -16.24
N ILE A 200 4.83 -12.71 -15.12
CA ILE A 200 6.20 -12.94 -14.61
C ILE A 200 6.43 -14.41 -14.30
N LEU A 201 5.48 -15.09 -13.63
CA LEU A 201 5.57 -16.53 -13.40
C LEU A 201 5.60 -17.34 -14.71
N LYS A 202 4.78 -16.95 -15.71
CA LYS A 202 4.75 -17.61 -17.03
C LYS A 202 6.06 -17.44 -17.81
N ALA A 203 6.79 -16.35 -17.57
CA ALA A 203 8.10 -16.09 -18.16
C ALA A 203 9.24 -16.85 -17.47
N GLY A 204 8.95 -17.65 -16.44
CA GLY A 204 9.93 -18.50 -15.74
C GLY A 204 10.55 -17.87 -14.49
N TYR A 205 10.16 -16.65 -14.12
CA TYR A 205 10.60 -15.99 -12.90
C TYR A 205 9.79 -16.42 -11.67
N HIS A 206 10.28 -16.08 -10.48
CA HIS A 206 9.65 -16.45 -9.21
C HIS A 206 9.36 -15.24 -8.32
N ASN A 207 8.08 -15.04 -7.97
CA ASN A 207 7.67 -13.99 -7.04
C ASN A 207 7.91 -14.42 -5.59
N HIS A 208 8.39 -13.50 -4.76
CA HIS A 208 8.77 -13.74 -3.38
C HIS A 208 8.07 -12.74 -2.45
N TYR A 209 7.60 -13.26 -1.32
CA TYR A 209 7.17 -12.47 -0.18
C TYR A 209 8.28 -12.45 0.87
N TYR A 210 8.55 -11.30 1.46
CA TYR A 210 9.52 -11.13 2.52
C TYR A 210 8.89 -10.48 3.74
N GLY A 211 8.48 -11.32 4.70
CA GLY A 211 7.76 -10.90 5.90
C GLY A 211 8.62 -10.38 7.04
N GLN A 212 9.95 -10.26 6.89
CA GLN A 212 10.82 -9.79 7.97
C GLN A 212 10.81 -8.27 8.13
N ILE A 213 10.26 -7.54 7.16
CA ILE A 213 10.01 -6.10 7.24
C ILE A 213 8.53 -5.83 7.04
N SER A 214 8.04 -4.76 7.66
CA SER A 214 6.67 -4.27 7.51
C SER A 214 6.64 -2.89 6.90
N CYS A 215 5.64 -2.62 6.07
CA CYS A 215 5.28 -1.29 5.61
C CYS A 215 3.81 -1.03 5.97
N ILE A 216 3.48 0.22 6.32
CA ILE A 216 2.08 0.62 6.48
C ILE A 216 1.50 0.85 5.09
N HIS A 217 0.27 0.41 4.88
CA HIS A 217 -0.57 0.78 3.75
C HIS A 217 -1.97 1.10 4.30
N PHE A 218 -2.31 2.38 4.39
CA PHE A 218 -3.54 2.85 5.04
C PHE A 218 -4.80 2.30 4.36
N LYS A 219 -4.74 2.15 3.01
CA LYS A 219 -5.71 1.50 2.14
C LYS A 219 -7.08 2.17 2.12
N GLY A 220 -7.49 2.58 0.93
CA GLY A 220 -8.82 3.16 0.68
C GLY A 220 -8.84 4.68 0.67
N GLU A 221 -7.66 5.31 0.73
CA GLU A 221 -7.54 6.77 0.72
C GLU A 221 -7.90 7.35 -0.66
N SER A 222 -7.40 6.73 -1.73
CA SER A 222 -7.68 7.12 -3.12
C SER A 222 -8.98 6.54 -3.70
N THR A 223 -9.67 5.62 -3.01
CA THR A 223 -10.91 5.01 -3.55
C THR A 223 -11.96 4.69 -2.51
N ILE A 224 -13.17 5.21 -2.73
CA ILE A 224 -14.36 4.87 -1.96
C ILE A 224 -14.90 3.51 -2.46
N LYS A 225 -15.20 2.58 -1.54
CA LYS A 225 -15.79 1.26 -1.87
C LYS A 225 -17.26 1.38 -2.24
N ASP A 226 -17.52 1.93 -3.42
CA ASP A 226 -18.85 2.15 -3.98
C ASP A 226 -19.16 1.16 -5.13
N LYS A 227 -20.23 1.43 -5.89
CA LYS A 227 -20.59 0.63 -7.08
C LYS A 227 -19.53 0.72 -8.18
N THR A 228 -18.80 1.83 -8.24
CA THR A 228 -17.70 2.06 -9.21
C THR A 228 -16.52 1.17 -8.88
N TYR A 229 -16.12 1.10 -7.61
CA TYR A 229 -15.12 0.14 -7.11
C TYR A 229 -15.48 -1.29 -7.52
N ALA A 230 -16.71 -1.72 -7.24
CA ALA A 230 -17.16 -3.07 -7.58
C ALA A 230 -17.03 -3.33 -9.09
N ARG A 231 -17.52 -2.42 -9.94
CA ARG A 231 -17.42 -2.54 -11.40
C ARG A 231 -15.97 -2.66 -11.87
N HIS A 232 -15.06 -1.82 -11.37
CA HIS A 232 -13.64 -1.88 -11.74
C HIS A 232 -13.01 -3.21 -11.31
N PHE A 233 -13.17 -3.59 -10.03
CA PHE A 233 -12.60 -4.84 -9.50
C PHE A 233 -13.07 -6.06 -10.30
N TYR A 234 -14.37 -6.15 -10.55
CA TYR A 234 -14.94 -7.29 -11.25
C TYR A 234 -14.66 -7.29 -12.76
N GLY A 235 -14.66 -6.12 -13.39
CA GLY A 235 -14.24 -5.98 -14.78
C GLY A 235 -12.79 -6.42 -14.98
N ALA A 236 -11.90 -6.03 -14.05
CA ALA A 236 -10.51 -6.47 -14.05
C ALA A 236 -10.39 -8.00 -13.91
N MET A 237 -11.18 -8.64 -13.04
CA MET A 237 -11.16 -10.10 -12.92
C MET A 237 -11.69 -10.81 -14.17
N GLN A 238 -12.73 -10.27 -14.83
CA GLN A 238 -13.20 -10.81 -16.10
C GLN A 238 -12.13 -10.72 -17.19
N LEU A 239 -11.46 -9.57 -17.29
CA LEU A 239 -10.35 -9.35 -18.21
C LEU A 239 -9.21 -10.35 -17.96
N PHE A 240 -8.82 -10.53 -16.69
CA PHE A 240 -7.81 -11.51 -16.30
C PHE A 240 -8.19 -12.94 -16.73
N TYR A 241 -9.44 -13.35 -16.52
CA TYR A 241 -9.87 -14.69 -16.95
C TYR A 241 -9.89 -14.85 -18.46
N HIS A 242 -10.35 -13.84 -19.18
CA HIS A 242 -10.38 -13.86 -20.63
C HIS A 242 -8.97 -14.00 -21.22
N LYS A 243 -7.99 -13.27 -20.67
CA LYS A 243 -6.59 -13.29 -21.12
C LYS A 243 -5.86 -14.59 -20.79
N HIS A 244 -6.14 -15.18 -19.62
CA HIS A 244 -5.27 -16.22 -19.06
C HIS A 244 -5.87 -17.61 -18.97
N PHE A 245 -7.19 -17.75 -19.10
CA PHE A 245 -7.89 -19.03 -18.97
C PHE A 245 -8.82 -19.26 -20.17
N LYS A 246 -9.16 -20.53 -20.41
CA LYS A 246 -10.18 -20.88 -21.41
C LYS A 246 -11.55 -20.44 -20.90
N SER A 247 -11.92 -19.19 -21.19
CA SER A 247 -13.26 -18.66 -20.92
C SER A 247 -14.28 -19.33 -21.86
N ASN A 248 -15.48 -19.54 -21.37
CA ASN A 248 -16.62 -19.96 -22.18
C ASN A 248 -17.86 -19.17 -21.73
N LEU A 249 -18.89 -19.12 -22.58
CA LEU A 249 -20.06 -18.27 -22.35
C LEU A 249 -20.75 -18.55 -21.00
N CYS A 250 -20.75 -19.81 -20.56
CA CYS A 250 -21.31 -20.21 -19.27
C CYS A 250 -20.50 -19.66 -18.10
N PHE A 251 -19.16 -19.77 -18.17
CA PHE A 251 -18.26 -19.22 -17.18
C PHE A 251 -18.39 -17.69 -17.08
N ASP A 252 -18.42 -16.99 -18.21
CA ASP A 252 -18.55 -15.53 -18.23
C ASP A 252 -19.89 -15.08 -17.67
N THR A 253 -20.96 -15.83 -17.96
CA THR A 253 -22.30 -15.57 -17.41
C THR A 253 -22.33 -15.79 -15.90
N LEU A 254 -21.73 -16.88 -15.40
CA LEU A 254 -21.64 -17.15 -13.96
C LEU A 254 -20.83 -16.09 -13.21
N VAL A 255 -19.71 -15.64 -13.79
CA VAL A 255 -18.94 -14.52 -13.23
C VAL A 255 -19.82 -13.27 -13.21
N ARG A 256 -20.44 -12.88 -14.32
CA ARG A 256 -21.36 -11.71 -14.37
C ARG A 256 -22.48 -11.79 -13.35
N MET A 257 -23.08 -12.96 -13.14
CA MET A 257 -24.12 -13.17 -12.12
C MET A 257 -23.57 -13.03 -10.70
N GLY A 258 -22.39 -13.60 -10.42
CA GLY A 258 -21.71 -13.45 -9.12
C GLY A 258 -21.35 -11.98 -8.82
N VAL A 259 -20.94 -11.23 -9.85
CA VAL A 259 -20.69 -9.79 -9.79
C VAL A 259 -21.95 -9.02 -9.43
N TRP A 260 -23.05 -9.28 -10.14
CA TRP A 260 -24.33 -8.64 -9.86
C TRP A 260 -24.80 -8.92 -8.44
N MET A 261 -24.77 -10.19 -7.99
CA MET A 261 -25.15 -10.58 -6.63
C MET A 261 -24.27 -9.92 -5.57
N SER A 262 -22.94 -9.92 -5.73
CA SER A 262 -22.05 -9.32 -4.74
C SER A 262 -22.18 -7.80 -4.68
N SER A 263 -22.42 -7.13 -5.80
CA SER A 263 -22.70 -5.69 -5.84
C SER A 263 -24.06 -5.31 -5.24
N ALA A 264 -25.05 -6.21 -5.32
CA ALA A 264 -26.38 -6.02 -4.74
C ALA A 264 -26.43 -6.33 -3.23
N LEU A 265 -25.60 -7.27 -2.77
CA LEU A 265 -25.52 -7.73 -1.38
C LEU A 265 -24.39 -7.06 -0.58
N GLY A 266 -23.56 -6.24 -1.22
CA GLY A 266 -22.42 -5.56 -0.61
C GLY A 266 -22.87 -4.61 0.49
N LYS A 267 -22.90 -5.09 1.73
CA LYS A 267 -23.08 -4.25 2.91
C LYS A 267 -21.78 -3.49 3.16
N THR A 268 -21.77 -2.18 2.93
CA THR A 268 -20.77 -1.30 3.54
C THR A 268 -21.01 -1.30 5.03
N SER A 269 -20.18 -2.02 5.77
CA SER A 269 -20.11 -1.87 7.23
C SER A 269 -19.56 -0.47 7.54
N LYS A 270 -20.42 0.43 7.99
CA LYS A 270 -19.96 1.67 8.65
C LYS A 270 -19.46 1.28 10.03
N GLN A 271 -18.17 0.99 10.13
CA GLN A 271 -17.52 0.92 11.42
C GLN A 271 -17.49 2.35 11.97
N SER A 272 -18.20 2.59 13.07
CA SER A 272 -18.14 3.88 13.76
C SER A 272 -16.86 3.91 14.59
N PRO A 273 -16.13 5.04 14.65
CA PRO A 273 -14.95 5.15 15.50
C PRO A 273 -15.32 4.82 16.94
N SER A 274 -14.50 4.01 17.61
CA SER A 274 -14.65 3.82 19.05
C SER A 274 -14.36 5.15 19.77
N PRO A 275 -15.09 5.51 20.83
CA PRO A 275 -14.83 6.75 21.56
C PRO A 275 -13.42 6.72 22.17
N ILE A 276 -12.66 7.79 21.92
CA ILE A 276 -11.30 7.98 22.43
C ILE A 276 -11.39 8.34 23.91
N LYS A 277 -10.68 7.57 24.76
CA LYS A 277 -10.64 7.80 26.22
C LYS A 277 -9.45 8.63 26.65
N GLU A 278 -8.32 8.49 25.97
CA GLU A 278 -7.09 9.24 26.25
C GLU A 278 -6.22 9.35 24.99
N TYR A 279 -5.44 10.43 24.92
CA TYR A 279 -4.41 10.62 23.90
C TYR A 279 -3.03 10.36 24.53
N LEU A 280 -2.21 9.57 23.86
CA LEU A 280 -0.85 9.23 24.31
C LEU A 280 0.14 9.68 23.23
N LEU A 281 1.14 10.46 23.60
CA LEU A 281 2.18 10.92 22.68
C LEU A 281 3.45 10.10 22.89
N VAL A 282 3.96 9.50 21.80
CA VAL A 282 5.29 8.87 21.76
C VAL A 282 6.21 9.83 21.01
N SER A 283 7.20 10.38 21.70
CA SER A 283 8.18 11.33 21.15
C SER A 283 9.48 11.27 21.94
N ASN A 284 10.62 11.38 21.26
CA ASN A 284 11.92 11.55 21.92
C ASN A 284 12.19 13.01 22.33
N ASN A 285 11.27 13.95 22.02
CA ASN A 285 11.30 15.34 22.47
C ASN A 285 9.92 15.79 23.00
N PRO A 286 9.63 15.60 24.30
CA PRO A 286 8.32 15.88 24.86
C PRO A 286 7.93 17.38 24.85
N GLU A 287 8.88 18.30 24.71
CA GLU A 287 8.59 19.74 24.62
C GLU A 287 7.92 20.12 23.29
N PHE A 288 8.13 19.35 22.22
CA PHE A 288 7.55 19.63 20.90
C PHE A 288 6.07 19.26 20.81
N GLY A 289 5.63 18.27 21.59
CA GLY A 289 4.22 17.88 21.70
C GLY A 289 3.31 18.94 22.31
N ALA A 290 3.88 19.96 22.98
CA ALA A 290 3.14 20.93 23.79
C ALA A 290 2.20 21.86 22.99
N GLN A 291 2.11 21.70 21.67
CA GLN A 291 1.27 22.49 20.76
C GLN A 291 0.02 21.74 20.25
N LEU A 292 -0.23 20.50 20.71
CA LEU A 292 -1.42 19.76 20.31
C LEU A 292 -2.71 20.37 20.92
N PRO A 293 -3.82 20.43 20.16
CA PRO A 293 -5.07 21.09 20.60
C PRO A 293 -5.86 20.30 21.65
N PHE A 294 -5.28 19.23 22.23
CA PHE A 294 -5.92 18.36 23.21
C PHE A 294 -4.92 17.89 24.28
N ASN A 295 -5.45 17.51 25.45
CA ASN A 295 -4.64 16.97 26.53
C ASN A 295 -4.13 15.57 26.18
N TYR A 296 -2.84 15.32 26.37
CA TYR A 296 -2.21 14.03 26.13
C TYR A 296 -1.26 13.65 27.29
N LYS A 297 -0.89 12.38 27.36
CA LYS A 297 0.20 11.88 28.23
C LYS A 297 1.39 11.47 27.39
N SER A 298 2.58 11.96 27.71
CA SER A 298 3.82 11.48 27.08
C SER A 298 4.17 10.09 27.60
N ILE A 299 4.45 9.16 26.68
CA ILE A 299 4.83 7.79 26.98
C ILE A 299 6.04 7.37 26.13
N ASN A 300 6.72 6.30 26.53
CA ASN A 300 7.72 5.65 25.70
C ASN A 300 7.04 4.64 24.77
N SER A 301 7.69 4.28 23.66
CA SER A 301 7.19 3.30 22.68
C SER A 301 6.87 1.93 23.31
N ASN A 302 7.59 1.55 24.37
CA ASN A 302 7.42 0.28 25.08
C ASN A 302 6.37 0.31 26.22
N THR A 303 5.70 1.44 26.44
CA THR A 303 4.72 1.58 27.52
C THR A 303 3.42 0.84 27.16
N ALA A 304 2.88 0.06 28.11
CA ALA A 304 1.59 -0.60 27.92
C ALA A 304 0.47 0.43 27.69
N VAL A 305 -0.37 0.18 26.68
CA VAL A 305 -1.45 1.08 26.27
C VAL A 305 -2.79 0.52 26.77
N THR A 306 -3.74 1.41 27.11
CA THR A 306 -5.07 0.99 27.57
C THR A 306 -6.07 0.95 26.41
N LYS A 307 -7.09 0.09 26.52
CA LYS A 307 -8.16 0.00 25.51
C LYS A 307 -8.92 1.32 25.38
N GLY A 308 -9.01 1.85 24.16
CA GLY A 308 -9.63 3.13 23.84
C GLY A 308 -8.64 4.31 23.79
N SER A 309 -7.34 4.04 23.88
CA SER A 309 -6.32 5.06 23.67
C SER A 309 -6.12 5.37 22.19
N GLN A 310 -5.83 6.63 21.88
CA GLN A 310 -5.25 7.03 20.61
C GLN A 310 -3.78 7.36 20.83
N VAL A 311 -2.89 6.58 20.21
CA VAL A 311 -1.44 6.77 20.29
C VAL A 311 -1.00 7.61 19.10
N ILE A 312 -0.32 8.71 19.36
CA ILE A 312 0.22 9.64 18.38
C ILE A 312 1.73 9.47 18.39
N PHE A 313 2.28 9.04 17.26
CA PHE A 313 3.71 8.91 17.05
C PHE A 313 4.27 10.18 16.42
N ASP A 314 5.30 10.74 17.03
CA ASP A 314 5.97 11.94 16.55
C ASP A 314 7.07 11.63 15.53
N ALA A 315 6.77 11.79 14.23
CA ALA A 315 7.71 11.54 13.15
C ALA A 315 8.83 12.60 13.04
N ASN A 316 8.86 13.63 13.91
CA ASN A 316 10.01 14.54 14.02
C ASN A 316 11.16 13.90 14.80
N THR A 317 10.84 12.95 15.68
CA THR A 317 11.81 12.43 16.65
C THR A 317 11.92 10.92 16.68
N LEU A 318 10.94 10.23 16.11
CA LEU A 318 10.95 8.79 15.88
C LEU A 318 11.25 8.50 14.42
N SER A 319 12.02 7.45 14.19
CA SER A 319 12.17 6.85 12.86
C SER A 319 10.86 6.20 12.41
N PHE A 320 10.57 6.18 11.11
CA PHE A 320 9.39 5.49 10.58
C PHE A 320 9.43 3.99 10.88
N LYS A 321 10.62 3.39 10.95
CA LYS A 321 10.81 2.02 11.41
C LYS A 321 10.26 1.82 12.83
N GLU A 322 10.68 2.66 13.78
CA GLU A 322 10.20 2.58 15.18
C GLU A 322 8.69 2.75 15.26
N ILE A 323 8.12 3.66 14.45
CA ILE A 323 6.67 3.88 14.37
C ILE A 323 5.97 2.60 13.90
N ILE A 324 6.41 2.01 12.79
CA ILE A 324 5.83 0.79 12.22
C ILE A 324 5.93 -0.37 13.21
N GLU A 325 7.10 -0.60 13.79
CA GLU A 325 7.32 -1.68 14.77
C GLU A 325 6.43 -1.51 16.01
N SER A 326 6.29 -0.28 16.51
CA SER A 326 5.41 0.04 17.65
C SER A 326 3.94 -0.21 17.31
N MET A 327 3.48 0.24 16.13
CA MET A 327 2.11 -0.02 15.67
C MET A 327 1.82 -1.51 15.56
N VAL A 328 2.74 -2.29 15.00
CA VAL A 328 2.59 -3.75 14.88
C VAL A 328 2.57 -4.41 16.25
N ALA A 329 3.48 -4.05 17.16
CA ALA A 329 3.52 -4.60 18.52
C ALA A 329 2.24 -4.31 19.32
N LEU A 330 1.68 -3.10 19.18
CA LEU A 330 0.47 -2.67 19.89
C LEU A 330 -0.83 -3.13 19.23
N SER A 331 -0.79 -3.58 17.97
CA SER A 331 -1.98 -3.96 17.17
C SER A 331 -2.83 -5.07 17.81
N SER A 332 -2.24 -5.95 18.62
CA SER A 332 -2.99 -7.04 19.30
C SER A 332 -3.97 -6.53 20.36
N GLN A 333 -3.89 -5.25 20.74
CA GLN A 333 -4.75 -4.63 21.74
C GLN A 333 -5.99 -4.04 21.08
N ASP A 334 -7.11 -4.76 21.16
CA ASP A 334 -8.39 -4.28 20.63
C ASP A 334 -8.71 -2.86 21.09
N SER A 335 -9.15 -2.02 20.14
CA SER A 335 -9.59 -0.63 20.36
C SER A 335 -8.49 0.39 20.68
N VAL A 336 -7.24 0.13 20.30
CA VAL A 336 -6.21 1.17 20.18
C VAL A 336 -6.21 1.71 18.75
N SER A 337 -6.14 3.04 18.60
CA SER A 337 -5.98 3.72 17.31
C SER A 337 -4.62 4.40 17.23
N PHE A 338 -4.07 4.51 16.02
CA PHE A 338 -2.76 5.10 15.79
C PHE A 338 -2.87 6.32 14.89
N ARG A 339 -2.06 7.33 15.19
CA ARG A 339 -1.86 8.48 14.34
C ARG A 339 -0.36 8.81 14.26
N ILE A 340 0.04 9.44 13.18
CA ILE A 340 1.40 9.96 12.94
C ILE A 340 1.29 11.48 12.90
N LEU A 341 2.06 12.15 13.75
CA LEU A 341 2.28 13.60 13.70
C LEU A 341 3.36 13.87 12.65
N SER A 342 3.07 14.75 11.70
CA SER A 342 4.00 15.07 10.60
C SER A 342 5.31 15.67 11.11
N ALA A 343 6.40 15.49 10.34
CA ALA A 343 7.77 15.94 10.66
C ALA A 343 7.96 17.48 10.66
N ASP A 344 6.88 18.24 10.65
CA ASP A 344 6.84 19.69 10.80
C ASP A 344 5.70 20.15 11.74
N ALA A 345 5.07 19.18 12.42
CA ALA A 345 3.90 19.33 13.29
C ALA A 345 2.77 20.16 12.67
N GLN A 346 2.56 20.05 11.36
CA GLN A 346 1.45 20.73 10.68
C GLN A 346 0.15 19.93 10.74
N PHE A 347 0.22 18.60 10.79
CA PHE A 347 -0.96 17.76 10.82
C PHE A 347 -0.71 16.41 11.51
N ILE A 348 -1.81 15.82 11.99
CA ILE A 348 -1.87 14.46 12.50
C ILE A 348 -2.67 13.62 11.51
N ILE A 349 -2.17 12.44 11.15
CA ILE A 349 -2.81 11.55 10.18
C ILE A 349 -2.89 10.10 10.64
N GLY A 350 -3.93 9.38 10.25
CA GLY A 350 -3.98 7.93 10.37
C GLY A 350 -5.32 7.36 9.93
N SER A 351 -5.49 6.05 10.03
CA SER A 351 -6.74 5.39 9.63
C SER A 351 -7.12 4.28 10.60
N ASP A 352 -8.39 4.26 10.99
CA ASP A 352 -8.97 3.24 11.86
C ASP A 352 -9.60 2.08 11.05
N SER A 353 -9.48 2.10 9.72
CA SER A 353 -10.06 1.07 8.87
C SER A 353 -9.40 1.00 7.50
N SER A 354 -9.06 -0.21 7.05
CA SER A 354 -8.63 -0.46 5.67
C SER A 354 -9.78 -0.44 4.63
N GLN A 355 -10.91 0.17 4.99
CA GLN A 355 -12.11 0.26 4.15
C GLN A 355 -12.65 1.68 3.99
N GLN A 356 -12.19 2.62 4.80
CA GLN A 356 -12.65 4.00 4.80
C GLN A 356 -11.43 4.92 4.71
N ARG A 357 -11.64 6.15 4.25
CA ARG A 357 -10.59 7.16 4.30
C ARG A 357 -10.19 7.42 5.74
N GLY A 358 -8.90 7.58 5.96
CA GLY A 358 -8.35 8.00 7.22
C GLY A 358 -8.70 9.45 7.56
N GLU A 359 -8.22 9.86 8.72
CA GLU A 359 -8.45 11.17 9.29
C GLU A 359 -7.17 12.00 9.21
N VAL A 360 -7.35 13.28 8.87
CA VAL A 360 -6.30 14.29 8.92
C VAL A 360 -6.80 15.41 9.84
N LEU A 361 -6.03 15.72 10.88
CA LEU A 361 -6.25 16.85 11.76
C LEU A 361 -5.15 17.88 11.51
N LEU A 362 -5.54 19.05 11.01
CA LEU A 362 -4.62 20.18 10.82
C LEU A 362 -4.38 20.89 12.16
N LEU A 363 -3.14 21.27 12.42
CA LEU A 363 -2.70 21.90 13.67
C LEU A 363 -2.46 23.42 13.52
N LYS A 364 -2.68 23.98 12.32
CA LYS A 364 -2.55 25.40 12.00
C LYS A 364 -3.85 25.98 11.45
#